data_AF-A0A0N4TTC9-F1
#
_entry.id   AF-A0A0N4TTC9-F1
#
_cell.length_a   1.000
_cell.length_b   1.000
_cell.length_c   1.000
_cell.angle_alpha   90.00
_cell.angle_beta   90.00
_cell.angle_gamma   90.00
#
_symmetry.space_group_name_H-M   'P 1'
#
loop_
_entity.id
_entity.type
_entity.pdbx_description
1 polymer ?
#
loop_
_entity_poly.entity_id
_entity_poly.type
_entity_poly.pdbx_seq_one_letter_code
_entity_poly.pdbx_strand_id
1 'polypeptide(L)'
;MVMANGDSETRSNSNQTSDRICTDVERILHNESYRKPFQQFLEQQFCAENINFYMAVEDYRSIPDSDLEKRAEVGREIFERYFAPNSIEPVNIDNSTSKSIRDAVMSGDFTPQLYDVAQYQIFHLLKYDCWPRYLRAGGIAPTFDDGVDEISGTPTTSESTSRFYKITFTKFNEGISSHYEKWDNIFGYVEA
;
A
#
# COMPACT_ATOMS: atom_id res chain seq x y z
N MET A 1 23.15 45.57 48.12
CA MET A 1 22.32 44.84 49.10
C MET A 1 20.97 44.60 48.41
N VAL A 2 20.78 43.44 47.75
CA VAL A 2 19.88 42.32 48.17
C VAL A 2 18.39 42.71 47.96
N MET A 3 17.46 42.07 47.22
CA MET A 3 17.28 40.87 46.37
C MET A 3 16.06 41.14 45.42
N ALA A 4 16.02 40.69 44.16
CA ALA A 4 15.33 39.51 43.59
C ALA A 4 13.76 39.50 43.53
N ASN A 5 13.28 38.86 42.44
CA ASN A 5 11.92 38.41 42.04
C ASN A 5 11.18 39.39 41.11
N GLY A 6 10.88 39.08 39.83
CA GLY A 6 10.78 37.82 39.12
C GLY A 6 9.30 37.51 38.89
N ASP A 7 8.80 37.75 37.67
CA ASP A 7 7.61 37.11 37.14
C ASP A 7 7.69 37.06 35.61
N SER A 8 7.83 35.83 35.11
CA SER A 8 7.82 35.47 33.71
C SER A 8 6.39 35.07 33.34
N GLU A 9 5.69 35.88 32.55
CA GLU A 9 4.43 35.47 31.94
C GLU A 9 4.69 34.76 30.61
N THR A 10 4.87 33.45 30.74
CA THR A 10 4.82 32.46 29.66
C THR A 10 3.42 32.46 29.05
N ARG A 11 3.25 33.02 27.85
CA ARG A 11 2.00 32.90 27.08
C ARG A 11 2.03 31.60 26.27
N SER A 12 1.20 30.67 26.71
CA SER A 12 1.06 29.29 26.23
C SER A 12 0.84 29.20 24.72
N ASN A 13 1.69 28.41 24.06
CA ASN A 13 1.65 28.10 22.64
C ASN A 13 0.64 26.96 22.40
N SER A 14 -0.60 27.29 22.06
CA SER A 14 -1.71 26.35 21.90
C SER A 14 -1.78 25.70 20.51
N ASN A 15 -0.68 25.15 20.00
CA ASN A 15 -0.62 24.57 18.64
C ASN A 15 0.01 23.17 18.61
N GLN A 16 -0.11 22.35 19.66
CA GLN A 16 0.65 21.09 19.76
C GLN A 16 -0.16 19.80 19.94
N THR A 17 -1.49 19.86 19.75
CA THR A 17 -2.39 18.70 19.92
C THR A 17 -2.99 18.18 18.62
N SER A 18 -2.85 18.88 17.49
CA SER A 18 -3.39 18.44 16.20
C SER A 18 -2.42 17.55 15.40
N ASP A 19 -1.12 17.62 15.69
CA ASP A 19 -0.07 16.89 14.95
C ASP A 19 0.20 15.46 15.49
N ARG A 20 -0.36 15.11 16.65
CA ARG A 20 -0.11 13.81 17.30
C ARG A 20 -0.96 12.65 16.77
N ILE A 21 -1.83 12.91 15.79
CA ILE A 21 -2.52 11.88 15.01
C ILE A 21 -1.70 11.54 13.74
N CYS A 22 -0.39 11.80 13.73
CA CYS A 22 0.54 11.17 12.80
C CYS A 22 0.94 9.81 13.34
N THR A 23 -0.04 8.93 13.58
CA THR A 23 0.25 7.51 13.80
C THR A 23 0.85 6.98 12.52
N ASP A 24 2.00 6.32 12.62
CA ASP A 24 2.76 5.78 11.50
C ASP A 24 1.89 4.81 10.67
N VAL A 25 1.19 5.36 9.66
CA VAL A 25 0.25 4.62 8.81
C VAL A 25 0.99 3.50 8.08
N GLU A 26 2.26 3.69 7.76
CA GLU A 26 3.09 2.65 7.15
C GLU A 26 3.21 1.43 8.08
N ARG A 27 3.56 1.62 9.36
CA ARG A 27 3.57 0.52 10.35
C ARG A 27 2.21 -0.18 10.47
N ILE A 28 1.13 0.58 10.35
CA ILE A 28 -0.25 0.08 10.44
C ILE A 28 -0.59 -0.81 9.25
N LEU A 29 -0.23 -0.38 8.04
CA LEU A 29 -0.47 -1.16 6.82
C LEU A 29 0.31 -2.48 6.83
N HIS A 30 1.49 -2.52 7.46
CA HIS A 30 2.28 -3.74 7.58
C HIS A 30 1.83 -4.67 8.73
N ASN A 31 1.09 -4.15 9.72
CA ASN A 31 0.58 -4.95 10.82
C ASN A 31 -0.86 -5.41 10.56
N GLU A 32 -1.03 -6.71 10.32
CA GLU A 32 -2.32 -7.32 9.98
C GLU A 32 -3.44 -7.02 11.00
N SER A 33 -3.12 -6.91 12.29
CA SER A 33 -4.11 -6.65 13.35
C SER A 33 -4.75 -5.27 13.22
N TYR A 34 -4.02 -4.30 12.67
CA TYR A 34 -4.52 -2.94 12.43
C TYR A 34 -4.96 -2.74 10.97
N ARG A 35 -4.29 -3.40 10.02
CA ARG A 35 -4.67 -3.37 8.60
C ARG A 35 -6.07 -3.92 8.37
N LYS A 36 -6.42 -5.08 8.95
CA LYS A 36 -7.71 -5.75 8.68
C LYS A 36 -8.94 -4.90 9.04
N PRO A 37 -9.04 -4.34 10.25
CA PRO A 37 -10.15 -3.43 10.59
C PRO A 37 -10.20 -2.19 9.70
N PHE A 38 -9.04 -1.65 9.33
CA PHE A 38 -8.98 -0.52 8.41
C PHE A 38 -9.46 -0.89 7.01
N GLN A 39 -9.02 -2.02 6.46
CA GLN A 39 -9.49 -2.53 5.18
C GLN A 39 -11.00 -2.75 5.14
N GLN A 40 -11.57 -3.35 6.19
CA GLN A 40 -13.02 -3.53 6.32
C GLN A 40 -13.79 -2.19 6.33
N PHE A 41 -13.22 -1.16 6.97
CA PHE A 41 -13.78 0.18 6.90
C PHE A 41 -13.75 0.75 5.48
N LEU A 42 -12.66 0.54 4.74
CA LEU A 42 -12.56 0.99 3.34
C LEU A 42 -13.53 0.23 2.42
N GLU A 43 -13.79 -1.06 2.66
CA GLU A 43 -14.79 -1.84 1.94
C GLU A 43 -16.20 -1.25 2.13
N GLN A 44 -16.56 -0.89 3.37
CA GLN A 44 -17.83 -0.24 3.68
C GLN A 44 -17.97 1.16 3.07
N GLN A 45 -16.84 1.80 2.76
CA GLN A 45 -16.77 3.11 2.11
C GLN A 45 -16.54 3.02 0.60
N PHE A 46 -16.53 1.81 0.03
CA PHE A 46 -16.27 1.55 -1.38
C PHE A 46 -14.95 2.19 -1.87
N CYS A 47 -13.89 2.13 -1.04
CA CYS A 47 -12.56 2.66 -1.36
C CYS A 47 -11.41 1.69 -0.99
N ALA A 48 -11.70 0.39 -0.93
CA ALA A 48 -10.74 -0.66 -0.56
C ALA A 48 -9.66 -0.91 -1.63
N GLU A 49 -9.90 -0.53 -2.88
CA GLU A 49 -8.94 -0.63 -3.98
C GLU A 49 -7.61 0.05 -3.65
N ASN A 50 -7.64 1.13 -2.86
CA ASN A 50 -6.46 1.90 -2.46
C ASN A 50 -5.51 1.06 -1.59
N ILE A 51 -6.04 0.39 -0.55
CA ILE A 51 -5.20 -0.44 0.32
C ILE A 51 -4.80 -1.74 -0.38
N ASN A 52 -5.68 -2.31 -1.21
CA ASN A 52 -5.40 -3.52 -1.97
C ASN A 52 -4.26 -3.29 -2.96
N PHE A 53 -4.29 -2.16 -3.68
CA PHE A 53 -3.21 -1.76 -4.57
C PHE A 53 -1.90 -1.54 -3.81
N TYR A 54 -1.94 -0.80 -2.70
CA TYR A 54 -0.74 -0.54 -1.89
C TYR A 54 -0.04 -1.85 -1.49
N MET A 55 -0.80 -2.84 -1.00
CA MET A 55 -0.26 -4.14 -0.61
C MET A 55 0.21 -4.98 -1.80
N ALA A 56 -0.50 -4.93 -2.93
CA ALA A 56 -0.08 -5.64 -4.14
C ALA A 56 1.28 -5.15 -4.65
N VAL A 57 1.57 -3.85 -4.52
CA VAL A 57 2.88 -3.29 -4.88
C VAL A 57 3.99 -3.71 -3.91
N GLU A 58 3.70 -3.83 -2.61
CA GLU A 58 4.67 -4.40 -1.64
C GLU A 58 5.04 -5.85 -2.00
N ASP A 59 4.04 -6.67 -2.32
CA ASP A 59 4.25 -8.06 -2.75
C ASP A 59 5.04 -8.11 -4.08
N TYR A 60 4.71 -7.26 -5.05
CA TYR A 60 5.43 -7.14 -6.32
C TYR A 60 6.89 -6.76 -6.11
N ARG A 61 7.17 -5.80 -5.23
CA ARG A 61 8.54 -5.38 -4.91
C ARG A 61 9.35 -6.48 -4.23
N SER A 62 8.69 -7.34 -3.45
CA SER A 62 9.34 -8.47 -2.77
C SER A 62 9.78 -9.62 -3.70
N ILE A 63 9.32 -9.65 -4.96
CA ILE A 63 9.75 -10.63 -5.94
C ILE A 63 11.27 -10.49 -6.15
N PRO A 64 12.06 -11.59 -6.12
CA PRO A 64 13.50 -11.52 -6.36
C PRO A 64 13.83 -11.08 -7.79
N ASP A 65 14.93 -10.34 -7.97
CA ASP A 65 15.38 -9.88 -9.30
C ASP A 65 15.77 -11.03 -10.25
N SER A 66 16.01 -12.23 -9.71
CA SER A 66 16.22 -13.44 -10.49
C SER A 66 14.94 -14.00 -11.14
N ASP A 67 13.76 -13.61 -10.66
CA ASP A 67 12.46 -14.14 -11.10
C ASP A 67 11.71 -13.13 -11.97
N LEU A 68 12.30 -12.84 -13.13
CA LEU A 68 11.77 -11.85 -14.08
C LEU A 68 10.42 -12.26 -14.67
N GLU A 69 10.20 -13.55 -14.89
CA GLU A 69 8.94 -14.07 -15.41
C GLU A 69 7.80 -13.83 -14.41
N LYS A 70 8.02 -14.17 -13.13
CA LYS A 70 7.02 -13.90 -12.09
C LYS A 70 6.77 -12.42 -11.91
N ARG A 71 7.81 -11.59 -11.97
CA ARG A 71 7.69 -10.13 -11.90
C ARG A 71 6.82 -9.60 -13.04
N ALA A 72 7.06 -10.03 -14.28
CA ALA A 72 6.27 -9.61 -15.43
C ALA A 72 4.81 -10.12 -15.39
N GLU A 73 4.58 -11.32 -14.86
CA GLU A 73 3.22 -11.84 -14.62
C GLU A 73 2.47 -10.96 -13.60
N VAL A 74 3.01 -10.80 -12.40
CA VAL A 74 2.37 -10.03 -11.32
C VAL A 74 2.23 -8.55 -11.66
N GLY A 75 3.24 -7.96 -12.32
CA GLY A 75 3.17 -6.59 -12.80
C GLY A 75 2.00 -6.39 -13.77
N ARG A 76 1.82 -7.27 -14.75
CA ARG A 76 0.67 -7.19 -15.66
C ARG A 76 -0.66 -7.30 -14.93
N GLU A 77 -0.79 -8.21 -13.96
CA GLU A 77 -2.02 -8.33 -13.19
C GLU A 77 -2.36 -7.07 -12.40
N ILE A 78 -1.35 -6.42 -11.79
CA ILE A 78 -1.53 -5.12 -11.11
C ILE A 78 -1.98 -4.07 -12.12
N PHE A 79 -1.38 -4.03 -13.30
CA PHE A 79 -1.80 -3.11 -14.37
C PHE A 79 -3.26 -3.32 -14.78
N GLU A 80 -3.65 -4.56 -15.06
CA GLU A 80 -5.00 -4.91 -15.51
C GLU A 80 -6.06 -4.58 -14.45
N ARG A 81 -5.78 -4.86 -13.18
CA ARG A 81 -6.72 -4.63 -12.08
C ARG A 81 -6.95 -3.17 -11.75
N TYR A 82 -5.90 -2.33 -11.83
CA TYR A 82 -5.94 -0.96 -11.27
C TYR A 82 -5.80 0.16 -12.31
N PHE A 83 -5.21 -0.10 -13.48
CA PHE A 83 -4.84 0.96 -14.45
C PHE A 83 -5.33 0.75 -15.89
N ALA A 84 -5.78 -0.45 -16.25
CA ALA A 84 -6.34 -0.70 -17.58
C ALA A 84 -7.58 0.18 -17.84
N PRO A 85 -7.88 0.54 -19.09
CA PRO A 85 -9.06 1.34 -19.43
C PRO A 85 -10.39 0.75 -18.94
N ASN A 86 -10.45 -0.58 -18.80
CA ASN A 86 -11.59 -1.36 -18.30
C ASN A 86 -11.31 -1.97 -16.92
N SER A 87 -10.42 -1.35 -16.15
CA SER A 87 -10.12 -1.72 -14.77
C SER A 87 -11.40 -1.83 -13.93
N ILE A 88 -11.48 -2.89 -13.13
CA ILE A 88 -12.60 -3.14 -12.23
C ILE A 88 -12.42 -2.47 -10.86
N GLU A 89 -11.19 -2.13 -10.50
CA GLU A 89 -10.81 -1.51 -9.22
C GLU A 89 -9.87 -0.31 -9.48
N PRO A 90 -10.28 0.72 -10.24
CA PRO A 90 -9.39 1.81 -10.60
C PRO A 90 -8.97 2.64 -9.39
N VAL A 91 -7.65 2.81 -9.20
CA VAL A 91 -7.12 3.69 -8.14
C VAL A 91 -7.05 5.15 -8.58
N ASN A 92 -7.22 6.07 -7.62
CA ASN A 92 -7.17 7.50 -7.90
C ASN A 92 -5.73 8.04 -7.86
N ILE A 93 -5.12 8.15 -9.03
CA ILE A 93 -3.78 8.74 -9.22
C ILE A 93 -3.80 9.79 -10.33
N ASP A 94 -2.75 10.60 -10.42
CA ASP A 94 -2.62 11.56 -11.51
C ASP A 94 -2.44 10.89 -12.89
N ASN A 95 -2.87 11.60 -13.94
CA ASN A 95 -2.86 11.09 -15.30
C ASN A 95 -1.44 10.86 -15.85
N SER A 96 -0.46 11.65 -15.40
CA SER A 96 0.95 11.48 -15.78
C SER A 96 1.53 10.15 -15.29
N THR A 97 1.20 9.77 -14.06
CA THR A 97 1.64 8.53 -13.41
C THR A 97 0.98 7.34 -14.07
N SER A 98 -0.35 7.40 -14.30
CA SER A 98 -1.09 6.37 -15.02
C SER A 98 -0.53 6.14 -16.43
N LYS A 99 -0.21 7.22 -17.15
CA LYS A 99 0.42 7.14 -18.47
C LYS A 99 1.81 6.51 -18.42
N SER A 100 2.65 6.93 -17.47
CA SER A 100 4.02 6.40 -17.35
C SER A 100 4.03 4.89 -17.06
N ILE A 101 3.13 4.43 -16.16
CA ILE A 101 2.93 3.01 -15.90
C ILE A 101 2.49 2.27 -17.15
N ARG A 102 1.51 2.82 -17.88
CA ARG A 102 1.02 2.22 -19.13
C ARG A 102 2.14 2.07 -20.14
N ASP A 103 2.91 3.13 -20.37
CA ASP A 103 3.99 3.12 -21.36
C ASP A 103 5.05 2.05 -21.00
N ALA A 104 5.43 1.93 -19.72
CA ALA A 104 6.37 0.92 -19.24
C ALA A 104 5.82 -0.53 -19.37
N VAL A 105 4.56 -0.76 -19.02
CA VAL A 105 3.91 -2.08 -19.19
C VAL A 105 3.86 -2.48 -20.66
N MET A 106 3.54 -1.54 -21.56
CA MET A 106 3.48 -1.81 -23.00
C MET A 106 4.86 -2.07 -23.60
N SER A 107 5.94 -1.51 -23.03
CA SER A 107 7.31 -1.83 -23.42
C SER A 107 7.87 -3.10 -22.76
N GLY A 108 7.09 -3.78 -21.91
CA GLY A 108 7.54 -4.96 -21.15
C GLY A 108 8.53 -4.63 -20.03
N ASP A 109 8.58 -3.37 -19.59
CA ASP A 109 9.52 -2.90 -18.57
C ASP A 109 8.91 -3.05 -17.16
N PHE A 110 9.07 -4.24 -16.60
CA PHE A 110 8.61 -4.58 -15.25
C PHE A 110 9.73 -4.39 -14.23
N THR A 111 10.20 -3.16 -14.02
CA THR A 111 11.17 -2.87 -12.95
C THR A 111 10.53 -3.03 -11.56
N PRO A 112 11.30 -3.34 -10.50
CA PRO A 112 10.77 -3.39 -9.14
C PRO A 112 10.14 -2.06 -8.68
N GLN A 113 10.49 -0.94 -9.31
CA GLN A 113 10.03 0.42 -9.00
C GLN A 113 8.86 0.90 -9.87
N LEU A 114 8.36 0.07 -10.79
CA LEU A 114 7.34 0.43 -11.78
C LEU A 114 6.13 1.17 -11.18
N TYR A 115 5.72 0.79 -9.97
CA TYR A 115 4.52 1.34 -9.31
C TYR A 115 4.81 2.34 -8.20
N ASP A 116 6.07 2.71 -7.93
CA ASP A 116 6.47 3.50 -6.75
C ASP A 116 5.74 4.84 -6.65
N VAL A 117 5.65 5.57 -7.77
CA VAL A 117 4.99 6.88 -7.80
C VAL A 117 3.49 6.75 -7.52
N ALA A 118 2.84 5.74 -8.10
CA ALA A 118 1.42 5.47 -7.84
C ALA A 118 1.20 5.03 -6.39
N GLN A 119 2.04 4.13 -5.88
CA GLN A 119 1.97 3.64 -4.50
C GLN A 119 2.13 4.80 -3.50
N TYR A 120 3.04 5.73 -3.77
CA TYR A 120 3.23 6.93 -2.96
C TYR A 120 1.97 7.82 -2.93
N GLN A 121 1.31 8.05 -4.06
CA GLN A 121 0.07 8.83 -4.13
C GLN A 121 -1.06 8.16 -3.36
N ILE A 122 -1.20 6.85 -3.51
CA ILE A 122 -2.20 6.06 -2.80
C ILE A 122 -1.92 5.99 -1.30
N PHE A 123 -0.65 5.89 -0.89
CA PHE A 123 -0.26 6.01 0.51
C PHE A 123 -0.67 7.37 1.09
N HIS A 124 -0.47 8.47 0.36
CA HIS A 124 -0.90 9.81 0.78
C HIS A 124 -2.42 9.88 0.95
N LEU A 125 -3.18 9.34 0.00
CA LEU A 125 -4.63 9.26 0.09
C LEU A 125 -5.06 8.48 1.35
N LEU A 126 -4.46 7.30 1.58
CA LEU A 126 -4.73 6.48 2.76
C LEU A 126 -4.41 7.24 4.05
N LYS A 127 -3.24 7.89 4.11
CA LYS A 127 -2.74 8.58 5.31
C LYS A 127 -3.51 9.85 5.64
N TYR A 128 -3.81 10.68 4.65
CA TYR A 128 -4.34 12.02 4.89
C TYR A 128 -5.86 12.13 4.71
N ASP A 129 -6.52 11.19 4.02
CA ASP A 129 -7.98 11.16 3.93
C ASP A 129 -8.58 9.97 4.68
N CYS A 130 -8.24 8.75 4.26
CA CYS A 130 -8.94 7.55 4.70
C CYS A 130 -8.70 7.22 6.18
N TRP A 131 -7.45 7.34 6.64
CA TRP A 131 -7.07 7.02 8.01
C TRP A 131 -7.70 7.97 9.04
N PRO A 132 -7.69 9.31 8.87
CA PRO A 132 -8.44 10.21 9.73
C PRO A 132 -9.95 9.92 9.76
N ARG A 133 -10.55 9.49 8.64
CA ARG A 133 -11.95 9.08 8.58
C ARG A 133 -12.21 7.80 9.38
N TYR A 134 -11.32 6.81 9.28
CA TYR A 134 -11.37 5.58 10.07
C TYR A 134 -11.38 5.88 11.57
N LEU A 135 -10.48 6.76 12.04
CA LEU A 135 -10.42 7.14 13.45
C LEU A 135 -11.68 7.89 13.91
N ARG A 136 -12.23 8.80 13.09
CA ARG A 136 -13.51 9.47 13.38
C ARG A 136 -14.69 8.51 13.43
N ALA A 137 -14.62 7.39 12.71
CA ALA A 137 -15.63 6.34 12.73
C ALA A 137 -15.51 5.38 13.94
N GLY A 138 -14.62 5.67 14.90
CA GLY A 138 -14.40 4.82 16.08
C GLY A 138 -13.32 3.74 15.87
N GLY A 139 -12.54 3.83 14.81
CA GLY A 139 -11.37 3.00 14.58
C GLY A 139 -10.33 3.15 15.69
N ILE A 140 -9.57 2.08 15.94
CA ILE A 140 -8.57 2.04 17.00
C ILE A 140 -7.19 2.30 16.38
N ALA A 141 -6.53 3.36 16.84
CA ALA A 141 -5.14 3.61 16.48
C ALA A 141 -4.20 2.82 17.41
N PRO A 142 -3.11 2.23 16.90
CA PRO A 142 -2.07 1.66 17.75
C PRO A 142 -1.45 2.72 18.65
N THR A 143 -1.18 2.35 19.89
CA THR A 143 -0.22 3.03 20.75
C THR A 143 1.14 2.37 20.54
N PHE A 144 1.96 2.95 19.66
CA PHE A 144 3.37 2.58 19.62
C PHE A 144 4.03 3.24 20.83
N ASP A 145 4.19 2.50 21.92
CA ASP A 145 5.03 2.94 23.02
C ASP A 145 6.48 2.78 22.53
N ASP A 146 7.13 3.89 22.14
CA ASP A 146 8.55 3.91 21.78
C ASP A 146 9.40 3.81 23.07
N GLY A 147 9.15 2.76 23.86
CA GLY A 147 9.85 2.44 25.09
C GLY A 147 11.24 1.87 24.80
N VAL A 148 12.24 2.48 25.40
CA VAL A 148 13.66 2.11 25.37
C VAL A 148 13.86 0.64 25.82
N ASP A 149 14.73 -0.08 25.12
CA ASP A 149 15.12 -1.50 25.28
C ASP A 149 15.03 -2.10 26.70
N GLU A 150 14.42 -3.30 26.81
CA GLU A 150 14.93 -4.37 27.69
C GLU A 150 14.47 -5.78 27.22
N ILE A 151 15.41 -6.50 26.59
CA ILE A 151 15.63 -7.96 26.58
C ILE A 151 14.57 -8.86 27.27
N SER A 152 13.75 -9.58 26.47
CA SER A 152 13.43 -11.00 26.69
C SER A 152 12.76 -11.61 25.45
N GLY A 153 13.32 -12.71 24.95
CA GLY A 153 12.87 -13.34 23.72
C GLY A 153 11.60 -14.18 23.86
N THR A 154 10.88 -14.35 22.75
CA THR A 154 10.21 -15.61 22.40
C THR A 154 10.22 -15.80 20.88
N PRO A 155 10.48 -17.02 20.36
CA PRO A 155 10.37 -17.33 18.94
C PRO A 155 9.01 -17.97 18.66
N THR A 156 8.23 -17.42 17.74
CA THR A 156 7.12 -18.17 17.12
C THR A 156 6.95 -17.81 15.65
N THR A 157 7.55 -18.67 14.84
CA THR A 157 7.21 -19.04 13.47
C THR A 157 5.71 -18.89 13.17
N SER A 158 5.36 -18.29 12.02
CA SER A 158 4.35 -18.92 11.16
C SER A 158 4.43 -18.44 9.72
N GLU A 159 4.77 -19.41 8.88
CA GLU A 159 4.80 -19.44 7.42
C GLU A 159 3.37 -19.50 6.83
N SER A 160 2.42 -18.81 7.46
CA SER A 160 0.98 -18.93 7.20
C SER A 160 0.42 -17.75 6.40
N THR A 161 1.02 -16.56 6.49
CA THR A 161 0.53 -15.35 5.79
C THR A 161 0.69 -15.46 4.28
N SER A 162 1.77 -16.10 3.82
CA SER A 162 1.99 -16.41 2.39
C SER A 162 0.89 -17.31 1.83
N ARG A 163 0.30 -18.22 2.63
CA ARG A 163 -0.71 -19.16 2.13
C ARG A 163 -2.06 -18.51 1.89
N PHE A 164 -2.50 -17.55 2.71
CA PHE A 164 -3.83 -16.95 2.54
C PHE A 164 -3.91 -16.11 1.26
N TYR A 165 -2.89 -15.29 0.99
CA TYR A 165 -2.81 -14.51 -0.24
C TYR A 165 -2.48 -15.38 -1.46
N LYS A 166 -1.66 -16.45 -1.31
CA LYS A 166 -1.43 -17.44 -2.37
C LYS A 166 -2.71 -18.23 -2.71
N ILE A 167 -3.58 -18.53 -1.75
CA ILE A 167 -4.86 -19.22 -2.00
C ILE A 167 -5.83 -18.31 -2.79
N THR A 168 -5.92 -17.02 -2.46
CA THR A 168 -6.71 -16.06 -3.25
C THR A 168 -6.11 -15.89 -4.64
N PHE A 169 -4.79 -15.80 -4.76
CA PHE A 169 -4.06 -15.74 -6.04
C PHE A 169 -4.29 -17.00 -6.90
N THR A 170 -4.29 -18.21 -6.30
CA THR A 170 -4.46 -19.46 -7.05
C THR A 170 -5.90 -19.67 -7.52
N LYS A 171 -6.91 -19.37 -6.69
CA LYS A 171 -8.33 -19.43 -7.10
C LYS A 171 -8.71 -18.37 -8.14
N PHE A 172 -7.97 -17.27 -8.20
CA PHE A 172 -8.09 -16.24 -9.23
C PHE A 172 -7.53 -16.73 -10.58
N ASN A 173 -6.42 -17.47 -10.57
CA ASN A 173 -5.77 -17.95 -11.80
C ASN A 173 -6.53 -19.08 -12.53
N GLU A 174 -7.38 -19.84 -11.83
CA GLU A 174 -8.26 -20.84 -12.45
C GLU A 174 -9.30 -20.23 -13.43
N GLY A 175 -9.51 -18.91 -13.41
CA GLY A 175 -10.42 -18.19 -14.30
C GLY A 175 -9.76 -17.50 -15.52
N ILE A 176 -8.43 -17.42 -15.61
CA ILE A 176 -7.73 -16.57 -16.61
C ILE A 176 -7.09 -17.39 -17.73
N SER A 177 -7.02 -18.72 -17.61
CA SER A 177 -6.39 -19.60 -18.63
C SER A 177 -6.97 -19.44 -20.05
N SER A 178 -8.18 -18.91 -20.22
CA SER A 178 -8.77 -18.65 -21.54
C SER A 178 -8.44 -17.27 -22.14
N HIS A 179 -7.87 -16.33 -21.38
CA HIS A 179 -7.57 -14.96 -21.84
C HIS A 179 -6.13 -14.80 -22.36
N TYR A 180 -5.23 -15.72 -22.00
CA TYR A 180 -3.80 -15.65 -22.40
C TYR A 180 -3.59 -15.84 -23.91
N GLU A 181 -4.44 -16.60 -24.62
CA GLU A 181 -4.35 -16.76 -26.09
C GLU A 181 -4.59 -15.45 -26.87
N LYS A 182 -5.18 -14.44 -26.22
CA LYS A 182 -5.48 -13.16 -26.85
C LYS A 182 -4.25 -12.25 -26.96
N TRP A 183 -3.27 -12.42 -26.08
CA TRP A 183 -2.08 -11.56 -26.03
C TRP A 183 -0.96 -12.01 -26.97
N ASP A 184 -0.83 -13.32 -27.24
CA ASP A 184 0.11 -13.83 -28.25
C ASP A 184 -0.22 -13.30 -29.66
N ASN A 185 -1.50 -13.01 -29.93
CA ASN A 185 -1.96 -12.39 -31.16
C ASN A 185 -1.77 -10.86 -31.24
N ILE A 186 -1.48 -10.19 -30.13
CA ILE A 186 -1.23 -8.73 -30.10
C ILE A 186 0.27 -8.43 -30.21
N PHE A 187 1.12 -9.34 -29.73
CA PHE A 187 2.59 -9.21 -29.81
C PHE A 187 3.22 -10.02 -30.96
N GLY A 188 2.44 -10.83 -31.69
CA GLY A 188 2.91 -11.55 -32.87
C GLY A 188 3.03 -10.65 -34.11
N TYR A 189 4.15 -9.94 -34.27
CA TYR A 189 4.89 -9.73 -35.52
C TYR A 189 5.91 -8.58 -35.35
N VAL A 190 7.14 -8.90 -34.93
CA VAL A 190 8.36 -8.29 -35.48
C VAL A 190 9.49 -9.34 -35.42
N GLU A 191 9.44 -10.33 -36.32
CA GLU A 191 10.66 -10.95 -36.84
C GLU A 191 10.93 -10.34 -38.21
N ALA A 192 11.96 -9.48 -38.29
CA ALA A 192 12.88 -9.26 -39.42
C ALA A 192 13.81 -8.09 -39.10
#